data_AF-A0A5Q4DLC5-F1
#
_entry.id   AF-A0A5Q4DLC5-F1
#
_cell.length_a   1.000
_cell.length_b   1.000
_cell.length_c   1.000
_cell.angle_alpha   90.00
_cell.angle_beta   90.00
_cell.angle_gamma   90.00
#
_symmetry.space_group_name_H-M   'P 1'
#
loop_
_entity.id
_entity.type
_entity.pdbx_description
1 polymer ?
#
loop_
_entity_poly.entity_id
_entity_poly.type
_entity_poly.pdbx_seq_one_letter_code
_entity_poly.pdbx_strand_id
1 'polypeptide(L)' 'IRCDNEADLDDAIREMLAYDGPVIFDCLVEKHENCFPMIPSGNAHNQMLLGEAETQGVIGASGAVLV' A
#
# COMPACT_ATOMS: atom_id res chain seq x y z
N ILE A 1 18.70 -6.80 -0.12
CA ILE A 1 17.97 -7.56 -1.17
C ILE A 1 17.08 -6.56 -1.88
N ARG A 2 17.11 -6.50 -3.22
CA ARG A 2 16.29 -5.57 -4.01
C ARG A 2 15.42 -6.36 -4.98
N CYS A 3 14.13 -6.05 -5.01
CA CYS A 3 13.14 -6.67 -5.88
C CYS A 3 12.38 -5.57 -6.63
N ASP A 4 12.57 -5.48 -7.95
CA ASP A 4 11.86 -4.54 -8.83
C ASP A 4 11.07 -5.22 -9.96
N ASN A 5 10.98 -6.54 -9.91
CA ASN A 5 10.21 -7.36 -10.82
C ASN A 5 9.36 -8.36 -10.01
N GLU A 6 8.07 -8.43 -10.32
CA GLU A 6 7.12 -9.33 -9.65
C GLU A 6 7.54 -10.80 -9.73
N ALA A 7 8.12 -11.24 -10.85
CA ALA A 7 8.51 -12.63 -11.07
C ALA A 7 9.58 -13.12 -10.07
N ASP A 8 10.36 -12.20 -9.51
CA ASP A 8 11.49 -12.50 -8.61
C ASP A 8 11.10 -12.33 -7.13
N LEU A 9 9.89 -11.84 -6.84
CA LEU A 9 9.44 -11.46 -5.49
C LEU A 9 9.49 -12.62 -4.50
N ASP A 10 8.97 -13.77 -4.92
CA ASP A 10 8.87 -14.98 -4.13
C ASP A 10 10.23 -15.49 -3.68
N ASP A 11 11.21 -15.45 -4.58
CA ASP A 11 12.59 -15.86 -4.30
C ASP A 11 13.32 -14.83 -3.42
N ALA A 12 13.11 -13.54 -3.67
CA ALA A 12 13.69 -12.47 -2.86
C ALA A 12 13.15 -12.49 -1.41
N ILE A 13 11.87 -12.82 -1.20
CA ILE A 13 11.28 -13.03 0.13
C ILE A 13 11.93 -14.23 0.82
N ARG A 14 12.13 -15.35 0.11
CA ARG A 14 12.80 -16.54 0.67
C ARG A 14 14.23 -16.21 1.09
N GLU A 15 14.97 -15.46 0.28
CA GLU A 15 16.32 -14.98 0.60
C GLU A 15 16.33 -14.10 1.85
N MET A 16 15.39 -13.15 1.96
CA MET A 16 15.27 -12.26 3.11
C MET A 16 15.03 -13.04 4.41
N LEU A 17 14.13 -14.03 4.39
CA LEU A 17 13.79 -14.83 5.57
C LEU A 17 14.91 -15.79 5.98
N ALA A 18 15.72 -16.26 5.02
CA ALA A 18 16.84 -17.16 5.28
C ALA A 18 18.09 -16.44 5.82
N TYR A 19 18.13 -15.11 5.81
CA TYR A 19 19.29 -14.32 6.22
C TYR A 19 19.46 -14.35 7.75
N ASP A 20 20.62 -14.81 8.23
CA ASP A 20 20.97 -14.91 9.66
C ASP A 20 21.48 -13.56 10.20
N GLY A 21 20.57 -12.58 10.31
CA GLY A 21 20.87 -11.27 10.87
C GLY A 21 19.93 -10.16 10.38
N PRO A 22 20.26 -8.88 10.66
CA PRO A 22 19.49 -7.75 10.16
C PRO A 22 19.58 -7.64 8.63
N VAL A 23 18.44 -7.49 7.97
CA VAL A 23 18.34 -7.37 6.51
C VAL A 23 17.49 -6.15 6.13
N ILE A 24 17.89 -5.46 5.05
CA ILE A 24 17.05 -4.47 4.37
C ILE A 24 16.56 -5.07 3.07
N PHE A 25 15.23 -5.07 2.91
CA PHE A 25 14.54 -5.49 1.71
C PHE A 25 13.95 -4.25 1.01
N ASP A 26 14.48 -3.94 -0.16
CA ASP A 26 14.06 -2.84 -1.03
C ASP A 26 13.13 -3.41 -2.11
N CYS A 27 11.82 -3.23 -1.94
CA CYS A 27 10.79 -3.74 -2.86
C CYS A 27 10.14 -2.57 -3.61
N LEU A 28 10.25 -2.54 -4.94
CA LEU A 28 9.52 -1.59 -5.77
C LEU A 28 8.05 -2.02 -5.84
N VAL A 29 7.14 -1.10 -5.55
CA VAL A 29 5.68 -1.33 -5.55
C VAL A 29 4.97 -0.24 -6.35
N GLU A 30 3.71 -0.48 -6.72
CA GLU A 30 2.88 0.51 -7.41
C GLU A 30 2.68 1.75 -6.53
N LYS A 31 2.96 2.93 -7.09
CA LYS A 31 2.99 4.19 -6.34
C LYS A 31 1.58 4.71 -6.03
N HIS A 32 0.61 4.37 -6.87
CA HIS A 32 -0.72 4.99 -6.85
C HIS A 32 -1.83 4.07 -6.30
N GLU A 33 -1.45 2.96 -5.68
CA GLU A 33 -2.39 2.03 -5.06
C GLU A 33 -2.79 2.51 -3.66
N ASN A 34 -4.11 2.56 -3.39
CA ASN A 34 -4.67 3.03 -2.12
C ASN A 34 -5.01 1.88 -1.17
N CYS A 35 -4.95 2.14 0.14
CA CYS A 35 -5.39 1.19 1.16
C CYS A 35 -6.91 1.24 1.35
N PHE A 36 -7.61 0.15 1.02
CA PHE A 36 -9.04 -0.03 1.23
C PHE A 36 -9.36 -1.23 2.13
N PRO A 37 -10.54 -1.27 2.79
CA PRO A 37 -11.59 -0.24 2.80
C PRO A 37 -11.18 1.00 3.61
N MET A 38 -11.71 2.15 3.22
CA MET A 38 -11.38 3.44 3.84
C MET A 38 -12.65 4.22 4.15
N ILE A 39 -12.74 4.84 5.33
CA ILE A 39 -13.80 5.79 5.66
C ILE A 39 -13.27 7.19 5.37
N PRO A 40 -13.83 7.94 4.41
CA PRO A 40 -13.35 9.28 4.13
C PRO A 40 -13.58 10.20 5.33
N SER A 41 -12.67 11.17 5.52
CA SER A 41 -12.78 12.12 6.62
C SER A 41 -14.16 12.81 6.63
N GLY A 42 -14.80 12.84 7.80
CA GLY A 42 -16.14 13.40 7.99
C GLY A 42 -17.31 12.48 7.65
N ASN A 43 -17.07 11.23 7.23
CA ASN A 43 -18.13 10.25 6.97
C ASN A 43 -18.31 9.26 8.15
N ALA A 44 -19.50 8.65 8.20
CA ALA A 44 -19.82 7.64 9.21
C ALA A 44 -19.18 6.28 8.90
N HIS A 45 -19.02 5.41 9.90
CA HIS A 45 -18.36 4.11 9.75
C HIS A 45 -19.00 3.16 8.72
N ASN A 46 -20.27 3.38 8.37
CA ASN A 46 -20.99 2.61 7.36
C ASN A 46 -20.88 3.19 5.94
N GLN A 47 -20.17 4.29 5.74
CA GLN A 47 -19.97 4.94 4.44
C GLN A 47 -18.52 4.72 3.96
N MET A 48 -18.16 3.45 3.76
CA MET A 48 -16.82 3.04 3.36
C MET A 48 -16.63 3.09 1.84
N LEU A 49 -15.45 3.53 1.40
CA LEU A 49 -14.93 3.31 0.05
C LEU A 49 -14.33 1.90 -0.04
N LEU A 50 -14.66 1.20 -1.12
CA LEU A 50 -14.14 -0.12 -1.46
C LEU A 50 -13.16 -0.01 -2.64
N GLY A 51 -12.41 -1.07 -2.95
CA GLY A 51 -11.24 -1.04 -3.85
C GLY A 51 -11.46 -0.46 -5.26
N GLU A 52 -12.69 -0.46 -5.77
CA GLU A 52 -13.02 0.10 -7.09
C GLU A 52 -13.49 1.56 -7.04
N ALA A 53 -13.50 2.20 -5.87
CA ALA A 53 -14.02 3.55 -5.70
C ALA A 53 -13.00 4.61 -6.16
N GLU A 54 -13.45 5.54 -7.01
CA GLU A 54 -12.66 6.74 -7.34
C GLU A 54 -12.42 7.55 -6.06
N THR A 55 -11.15 7.80 -5.72
CA THR A 55 -10.76 8.57 -4.52
C THR A 55 -10.59 10.06 -4.80
N GLN A 56 -10.54 10.47 -6.07
CA GLN A 56 -10.37 11.85 -6.48
C GLN A 56 -11.57 12.72 -6.05
N GLY A 57 -11.32 13.69 -5.17
CA GLY A 57 -12.32 14.66 -4.71
C GLY A 57 -13.28 14.17 -3.63
N VAL A 58 -13.22 12.89 -3.23
CA VAL A 58 -14.08 12.32 -2.17
C VAL A 58 -13.49 12.56 -0.78
N ILE A 59 -12.17 12.74 -0.71
CA ILE A 59 -11.45 13.05 0.53
C ILE A 59 -11.37 14.58 0.65
N GLY A 60 -11.98 15.13 1.70
CA GLY A 60 -11.90 16.56 1.98
C GLY A 60 -10.45 17.04 2.18
N ALA A 61 -10.19 18.33 1.93
CA ALA A 61 -8.84 18.91 1.90
C ALA A 61 -7.99 18.66 3.16
N SER A 62 -8.61 18.42 4.32
CA SER A 62 -7.91 18.07 5.57
C SER A 62 -7.42 16.61 5.62
N GLY A 63 -8.05 15.69 4.90
CA GLY A 63 -7.67 14.28 4.82
C GLY A 63 -6.77 13.93 3.64
N ALA A 64 -6.75 14.78 2.60
CA ALA A 64 -5.97 14.57 1.38
C ALA A 64 -4.45 14.78 1.54
N VAL A 65 -3.99 15.19 2.73
CA VAL A 65 -2.56 15.45 3.00
C VAL A 65 -1.77 14.15 3.28
N LEU A 66 -2.46 13.03 3.47
CA LEU A 66 -1.88 11.75 3.90
C LEU A 66 -2.08 10.61 2.89
N VAL A 67 -2.58 10.91 1.69
CA VAL A 67 -2.89 9.94 0.63
C VAL A 67 -2.16 10.34 -0.65
#